data_AF-A0A954BDU8-F1
#
_entry.id   AF-A0A954BDU8-F1
#
_cell.length_a   1.000
_cell.length_b   1.000
_cell.length_c   1.000
_cell.angle_alpha   90.00
_cell.angle_beta   90.00
_cell.angle_gamma   90.00
#
_symmetry.space_group_name_H-M   'P 1'
#
loop_
_entity.id
_entity.type
_entity.pdbx_description
1 polymer ?
#
loop_
_entity_poly.entity_id
_entity_poly.type
_entity_poly.pdbx_seq_one_letter_code
_entity_poly.pdbx_strand_id
1 'polypeptide(L)'
;RLEIEDRTLDVYVQVNSSGEASKYGLDPTEVLPFVRELPAFDRLRIKGLMTLAVFSADETRVRGCFRLMSVLQKMLHNRAPQGMSFDVLSMGMSGDFEIAIEEGATLVRVGQAIFGARPLPDSHYWPDESPALSR
;
A
#
# COMPACT_ATOMS: atom_id res chain seq x y z
N ARG A 1 -11.29 -15.87 13.41
CA ARG A 1 -12.36 -14.89 13.75
C ARG A 1 -13.27 -14.60 12.57
N LEU A 2 -12.74 -14.26 11.37
CA LEU A 2 -13.57 -14.10 10.16
C LEU A 2 -14.45 -15.31 9.86
N GLU A 3 -13.92 -16.52 9.99
CA GLU A 3 -14.68 -17.77 9.80
C GLU A 3 -15.79 -17.94 10.85
N ILE A 4 -15.47 -17.73 12.14
CA ILE A 4 -16.43 -17.83 13.25
C ILE A 4 -17.57 -16.80 13.10
N GLU A 5 -17.27 -15.61 12.61
CA GLU A 5 -18.23 -14.52 12.42
C GLU A 5 -18.91 -14.54 11.04
N ASP A 6 -18.58 -15.52 10.18
CA ASP A 6 -19.00 -15.61 8.77
C ASP A 6 -18.82 -14.30 7.97
N ARG A 7 -17.62 -13.71 8.09
CA ARG A 7 -17.27 -12.43 7.47
C ARG A 7 -16.13 -12.58 6.48
N THR A 8 -16.11 -11.64 5.53
CA THR A 8 -14.98 -11.43 4.61
C THR A 8 -14.31 -10.10 4.89
N LEU A 9 -13.02 -10.00 4.59
CA LEU A 9 -12.24 -8.77 4.74
C LEU A 9 -11.77 -8.26 3.39
N ASP A 10 -12.02 -6.98 3.12
CA ASP A 10 -11.45 -6.30 1.97
C ASP A 10 -9.99 -5.92 2.26
N VAL A 11 -9.09 -6.31 1.38
CA VAL A 11 -7.65 -6.12 1.57
C VAL A 11 -6.96 -5.62 0.30
N TYR A 12 -5.79 -5.02 0.51
CA TYR A 12 -4.89 -4.56 -0.53
C TYR A 12 -3.54 -5.24 -0.39
N VAL A 13 -2.88 -5.54 -1.51
CA VAL A 13 -1.51 -6.04 -1.50
C VAL A 13 -0.55 -4.85 -1.45
N GLN A 14 0.19 -4.71 -0.35
CA GLN A 14 1.17 -3.64 -0.21
C GLN A 14 2.46 -3.99 -0.95
N VAL A 15 2.89 -3.10 -1.84
CA VAL A 15 4.13 -3.23 -2.61
C VAL A 15 5.12 -2.17 -2.15
N ASN A 16 6.38 -2.55 -1.98
CA ASN A 16 7.46 -1.60 -1.78
C ASN A 16 7.87 -1.00 -3.13
N SER A 17 7.24 0.11 -3.52
CA SER A 17 7.56 0.79 -4.78
C SER A 17 8.81 1.67 -4.71
N SER A 18 9.36 1.90 -3.51
CA SER A 18 10.47 2.82 -3.27
C SER A 18 11.85 2.18 -3.46
N GLY A 19 11.93 0.85 -3.38
CA GLY A 19 13.20 0.10 -3.35
C GLY A 19 13.99 0.25 -2.06
N GLU A 20 13.46 0.96 -1.05
CA GLU A 20 14.11 1.14 0.25
C GLU A 20 13.87 -0.10 1.11
N ALA A 21 14.94 -0.82 1.51
CA ALA A 21 14.84 -2.03 2.32
C ALA A 21 14.20 -1.80 3.70
N SER A 22 14.20 -0.55 4.19
CA SER A 22 13.54 -0.14 5.44
C SER A 22 12.02 -0.06 5.33
N LYS A 23 11.44 -0.11 4.12
CA LYS A 23 9.99 -0.01 3.92
C LYS A 23 9.33 -1.36 3.79
N TYR A 24 8.18 -1.48 4.45
CA TYR A 24 7.30 -2.63 4.37
C TYR A 24 6.63 -2.74 2.99
N GLY A 25 6.31 -3.97 2.61
CA GLY A 25 5.65 -4.33 1.36
C GLY A 25 6.47 -5.34 0.58
N LEU A 26 5.81 -6.00 -0.36
CA LEU A 26 6.45 -6.98 -1.24
C LEU A 26 7.40 -6.28 -2.21
N ASP A 27 8.49 -6.97 -2.57
CA ASP A 27 9.24 -6.57 -3.75
C ASP A 27 8.31 -6.65 -4.99
N PRO A 28 8.39 -5.70 -5.93
CA PRO A 28 7.57 -5.72 -7.14
C PRO A 28 7.60 -7.05 -7.90
N THR A 29 8.73 -7.77 -7.85
CA THR A 29 8.91 -9.07 -8.51
C THR A 29 8.16 -10.21 -7.81
N GLU A 30 7.86 -10.07 -6.52
CA GLU A 30 7.17 -11.07 -5.70
C GLU A 30 5.64 -10.93 -5.72
N VAL A 31 5.12 -9.83 -6.27
CA VAL A 31 3.68 -9.54 -6.28
C VAL A 31 2.87 -10.62 -6.99
N LEU A 32 3.28 -11.03 -8.20
CA LEU A 32 2.54 -12.06 -8.95
C LEU A 32 2.61 -13.45 -8.29
N PRO A 33 3.80 -13.95 -7.87
CA PRO A 33 3.89 -15.16 -7.06
C PRO A 33 2.95 -15.15 -5.84
N PHE A 34 3.00 -14.09 -5.04
CA PHE A 34 2.16 -13.95 -3.86
C PHE A 34 0.66 -13.95 -4.21
N VAL A 35 0.24 -13.19 -5.22
CA VAL A 35 -1.16 -13.15 -5.66
C VAL A 35 -1.69 -14.54 -6.06
N ARG A 36 -0.84 -15.43 -6.58
CA ARG A 36 -1.25 -16.80 -6.94
C ARG A 36 -1.52 -17.69 -5.74
N GLU A 37 -1.01 -17.34 -4.56
CA GLU A 37 -1.24 -18.07 -3.31
C GLU A 37 -2.52 -17.60 -2.61
N LEU A 38 -3.01 -16.39 -2.92
CA LEU A 38 -4.19 -15.79 -2.30
C LEU A 38 -5.51 -16.59 -2.42
N PRO A 39 -5.76 -17.46 -3.43
CA PRO A 39 -6.96 -18.30 -3.46
C PRO A 39 -7.08 -19.24 -2.26
N ALA A 40 -5.99 -19.52 -1.55
CA ALA A 40 -6.02 -20.31 -0.31
C ALA A 40 -6.71 -19.59 0.86
N PHE A 41 -6.97 -18.28 0.73
CA PHE A 41 -7.56 -17.44 1.77
C PHE A 41 -8.95 -16.93 1.35
N ASP A 42 -9.94 -17.82 1.39
CA ASP A 42 -11.32 -17.61 0.95
C ASP A 42 -12.06 -16.44 1.63
N ARG A 43 -11.66 -16.06 2.85
CA ARG A 43 -12.23 -14.92 3.57
C ARG A 43 -11.60 -13.57 3.20
N LEU A 44 -10.55 -13.54 2.38
CA LEU A 44 -9.92 -12.31 1.92
C LEU A 44 -10.42 -11.92 0.52
N ARG A 45 -10.93 -10.70 0.39
CA ARG A 45 -11.37 -10.13 -0.88
C ARG A 45 -10.36 -9.09 -1.32
N ILE A 46 -9.50 -9.48 -2.26
CA ILE A 46 -8.51 -8.58 -2.82
C ILE A 46 -9.22 -7.51 -3.64
N LYS A 47 -8.92 -6.24 -3.35
CA LYS A 47 -9.47 -5.07 -4.06
C LYS A 47 -8.46 -4.41 -4.99
N GLY A 48 -7.17 -4.61 -4.73
CA GLY A 48 -6.12 -3.94 -5.47
C GLY A 48 -4.81 -3.86 -4.73
N LEU A 49 -4.01 -2.87 -5.15
CA LEU A 49 -2.66 -2.66 -4.65
C LEU A 49 -2.60 -1.44 -3.75
N MET A 50 -1.59 -1.42 -2.88
CA MET A 50 -1.29 -0.30 -2.01
C MET A 50 0.22 -0.02 -2.03
N THR A 51 0.61 1.25 -1.95
CA THR A 51 2.02 1.58 -1.70
C THR A 51 2.20 2.89 -0.93
N LEU A 52 3.41 3.04 -0.38
CA LEU A 52 3.98 4.28 0.12
C LEU A 52 5.15 4.65 -0.81
N ALA A 53 5.06 5.81 -1.47
CA ALA A 53 6.15 6.30 -2.30
C ALA A 53 7.41 6.57 -1.46
N VAL A 54 8.52 6.75 -2.16
CA VAL A 54 9.75 7.27 -1.56
C VAL A 54 9.46 8.62 -0.87
N PHE A 55 10.00 8.82 0.34
CA PHE A 55 9.87 10.12 1.00
C PHE A 55 10.95 11.04 0.44
N SER A 56 10.59 11.83 -0.58
CA SER A 56 11.52 12.68 -1.31
C SER A 56 10.81 13.92 -1.86
N ALA A 57 11.53 15.03 -1.93
CA ALA A 57 11.08 16.23 -2.65
C ALA A 57 11.25 16.11 -4.17
N ASP A 58 11.94 15.07 -4.66
CA ASP A 58 12.07 14.80 -6.08
C ASP A 58 10.80 14.11 -6.61
N GLU A 59 9.93 14.92 -7.23
CA GLU A 59 8.67 14.46 -7.83
C GLU A 59 8.88 13.36 -8.88
N THR A 60 10.02 13.34 -9.58
CA THR A 60 10.29 12.30 -10.60
C THR A 60 10.42 10.93 -9.96
N ARG A 61 11.07 10.86 -8.79
CA ARG A 61 11.21 9.61 -8.03
C ARG A 61 9.88 9.18 -7.42
N VAL A 62 9.11 10.12 -6.88
CA VAL A 62 7.75 9.85 -6.36
C VAL A 62 6.85 9.33 -7.47
N ARG A 63 6.84 9.99 -8.63
CA ARG A 63 6.09 9.57 -9.82
C ARG A 63 6.51 8.19 -10.32
N GLY A 64 7.81 7.88 -10.30
CA GLY A 64 8.33 6.55 -10.62
C GLY A 64 7.71 5.44 -9.76
N CYS A 65 7.50 5.70 -8.47
CA CYS A 65 6.83 4.77 -7.56
C CYS A 65 5.39 4.49 -8.00
N PHE A 66 4.60 5.53 -8.33
CA PHE A 66 3.20 5.36 -8.72
C PHE A 66 3.04 4.75 -10.12
N ARG A 67 3.94 5.08 -11.06
CA ARG A 67 3.99 4.42 -12.37
C ARG A 67 4.19 2.91 -12.26
N LEU A 68 5.09 2.49 -11.38
CA LEU A 68 5.33 1.07 -11.12
C LEU A 68 4.04 0.37 -10.64
N MET A 69 3.27 0.99 -9.76
CA MET A 69 1.98 0.44 -9.30
C MET A 69 0.99 0.25 -10.45
N SER A 70 0.88 1.23 -11.34
CA SER A 70 0.00 1.15 -12.52
C SER A 70 0.44 0.06 -13.51
N VAL A 71 1.76 -0.19 -13.64
CA VAL A 71 2.28 -1.32 -14.43
C VAL A 71 1.94 -2.65 -13.78
N LEU A 72 2.13 -2.78 -12.46
CA LEU A 72 1.79 -3.99 -11.71
C LEU A 72 0.29 -4.29 -11.77
N GLN A 73 -0.56 -3.28 -11.63
CA GLN A 73 -2.01 -3.43 -11.74
C GLN A 73 -2.41 -4.00 -13.11
N LYS A 74 -1.93 -3.40 -14.20
CA LYS A 74 -2.17 -3.88 -15.57
C LYS A 74 -1.67 -5.32 -15.76
N MET A 75 -0.53 -5.67 -15.17
CA MET A 75 -0.01 -7.04 -15.22
C MET A 75 -0.95 -8.00 -14.49
N LEU A 76 -1.46 -7.64 -13.32
CA LEU A 76 -2.36 -8.49 -12.53
C LEU A 76 -3.73 -8.66 -13.19
N HIS A 77 -4.28 -7.63 -13.83
CA HIS A 77 -5.51 -7.76 -14.64
C HIS A 77 -5.40 -8.85 -15.71
N ASN A 78 -4.19 -9.12 -16.22
CA ASN A 78 -3.95 -10.13 -17.24
C ASN A 78 -3.52 -11.50 -16.71
N ARG A 79 -2.94 -11.57 -15.50
CA ARG A 79 -2.21 -12.75 -15.02
C ARG A 79 -2.65 -13.29 -13.67
N ALA A 80 -3.45 -12.54 -12.92
CA ALA A 80 -3.95 -12.99 -11.63
C ALA A 80 -4.99 -14.13 -11.79
N PRO A 81 -5.16 -14.98 -10.77
CA PRO A 81 -6.24 -15.98 -10.77
C PRO A 81 -7.62 -15.33 -10.93
N GLN A 82 -8.56 -16.07 -11.53
CA GLN A 82 -9.93 -15.62 -11.70
C GLN A 82 -10.60 -15.32 -10.35
N GLY A 83 -11.52 -14.35 -10.35
CA GLY A 83 -12.29 -13.99 -9.15
C GLY A 83 -11.63 -12.95 -8.24
N MET A 84 -10.41 -12.50 -8.54
CA MET A 84 -9.79 -11.36 -7.87
C MET A 84 -9.97 -10.07 -8.66
N SER A 85 -10.21 -8.96 -7.95
CA SER A 85 -10.24 -7.62 -8.51
C SER A 85 -8.97 -6.87 -8.10
N PHE A 86 -8.37 -6.19 -9.07
CA PHE A 86 -7.22 -5.30 -8.85
C PHE A 86 -7.54 -3.87 -9.25
N ASP A 87 -8.79 -3.45 -9.12
CA ASP A 87 -9.27 -2.18 -9.68
C ASP A 87 -8.86 -0.97 -8.85
N VAL A 88 -8.43 -1.18 -7.61
CA VAL A 88 -8.03 -0.11 -6.70
C VAL A 88 -6.51 0.07 -6.65
N LEU A 89 -6.06 1.31 -6.83
CA LEU A 89 -4.71 1.75 -6.51
C LEU A 89 -4.78 2.69 -5.31
N SER A 90 -4.47 2.13 -4.13
CA SER A 90 -4.30 2.88 -2.88
C SER A 90 -2.91 3.48 -2.84
N MET A 91 -2.76 4.71 -3.34
CA MET A 91 -1.49 5.43 -3.37
C MET A 91 -1.71 6.93 -3.34
N GLY A 92 -0.74 7.68 -2.81
CA GLY A 92 -0.90 9.11 -2.53
C GLY A 92 -1.37 9.39 -1.11
N MET A 93 -0.72 10.36 -0.49
CA MET A 93 -0.94 10.93 0.82
C MET A 93 -0.91 12.45 0.73
N SER A 94 -1.07 13.16 1.85
CA SER A 94 -1.25 14.62 1.88
C SER A 94 -0.20 15.45 1.13
N GLY A 95 0.99 14.92 0.83
CA GLY A 95 2.05 15.64 0.12
C GLY A 95 2.34 15.17 -1.31
N ASP A 96 1.65 14.14 -1.80
CA ASP A 96 1.92 13.54 -3.11
C ASP A 96 0.66 12.99 -3.81
N PHE A 97 -0.55 13.29 -3.29
CA PHE A 97 -1.79 12.74 -3.83
C PHE A 97 -2.11 13.27 -5.23
N GLU A 98 -1.68 14.48 -5.59
CA GLU A 98 -1.86 15.04 -6.93
C GLU A 98 -1.11 14.21 -7.97
N ILE A 99 0.17 13.93 -7.71
CA ILE A 99 1.01 13.05 -8.57
C ILE A 99 0.41 11.65 -8.61
N ALA A 100 -0.07 11.14 -7.48
CA ALA A 100 -0.71 9.82 -7.41
C ALA A 100 -1.95 9.74 -8.32
N ILE A 101 -2.81 10.77 -8.30
CA ILE A 101 -4.01 10.86 -9.15
C ILE A 101 -3.62 10.88 -10.63
N GLU A 102 -2.63 11.69 -11.01
CA GLU A 102 -2.14 11.75 -12.39
C GLU A 102 -1.63 10.39 -12.90
N GLU A 103 -1.03 9.59 -12.02
CA GLU A 103 -0.53 8.26 -12.35
C GLU A 103 -1.58 7.13 -12.17
N GLY A 104 -2.82 7.47 -11.81
CA GLY A 104 -3.97 6.56 -11.82
C GLY A 104 -4.45 6.09 -10.45
N ALA A 105 -4.12 6.78 -9.36
CA ALA A 105 -4.67 6.45 -8.04
C ALA A 105 -6.20 6.52 -8.05
N THR A 106 -6.84 5.51 -7.47
CA THR A 106 -8.30 5.47 -7.26
C THR A 106 -8.68 5.55 -5.79
N LEU A 107 -7.69 5.48 -4.90
CA LEU A 107 -7.85 5.72 -3.47
C LEU A 107 -6.62 6.48 -2.94
N VAL A 108 -6.83 7.68 -2.41
CA VAL A 108 -5.81 8.51 -1.77
C VAL A 108 -6.02 8.54 -0.25
N ARG A 109 -4.94 8.72 0.52
CA ARG A 109 -4.96 8.67 1.99
C ARG A 109 -4.54 10.02 2.58
N VAL A 110 -5.50 10.92 2.71
CA VAL A 110 -5.23 12.30 3.15
C VAL A 110 -5.48 12.45 4.65
N GLY A 111 -4.46 12.89 5.37
CA GLY A 111 -4.50 13.07 6.83
C GLY A 111 -4.24 14.53 7.20
N GLN A 112 -2.96 14.92 7.24
CA GLN A 112 -2.53 16.26 7.65
C GLN A 112 -3.17 17.39 6.84
N ALA A 113 -3.43 17.21 5.54
CA ALA A 113 -4.09 18.26 4.75
C ALA A 113 -5.58 18.47 5.12
N ILE A 114 -6.23 17.48 5.74
CA ILE A 114 -7.61 17.59 6.24
C ILE A 114 -7.63 18.01 7.72
N PHE A 115 -6.82 17.35 8.56
CA PHE A 115 -6.88 17.48 10.02
C PHE A 115 -5.82 18.39 10.64
N GLY A 116 -4.87 18.88 9.84
CA GLY A 116 -3.70 19.63 10.34
C GLY A 116 -2.62 18.73 10.93
N ALA A 117 -1.55 19.35 11.42
CA ALA A 117 -0.46 18.65 12.09
C ALA A 117 -0.92 18.05 13.43
N ARG A 118 -0.31 16.93 13.83
CA ARG A 118 -0.56 16.36 15.16
C ARG A 118 -0.11 17.39 16.22
N PRO A 119 -0.91 17.64 17.27
CA PRO A 119 -0.55 18.61 18.30
C PRO A 119 0.55 18.11 19.24
N LEU A 120 0.77 16.79 19.27
CA LEU A 120 1.70 16.11 20.17
C LEU A 120 2.58 15.15 19.35
N PRO A 121 3.82 14.90 19.79
CA PRO A 121 4.76 14.00 19.10
C PRO A 121 4.28 12.54 19.16
N ASP A 122 4.81 11.70 18.26
CA ASP A 122 4.41 10.28 18.17
C ASP A 122 4.63 9.52 19.49
N SER A 123 5.66 9.87 20.26
CA SER A 123 5.95 9.28 21.58
C SER A 123 4.84 9.48 22.61
N HIS A 124 3.93 10.43 22.40
CA HIS A 124 2.75 10.61 23.26
C HIS A 124 1.69 9.52 23.01
N TYR A 125 1.52 9.10 21.75
CA TYR A 125 0.49 8.14 21.35
C TYR A 125 1.00 6.69 21.34
N TRP A 126 2.30 6.52 21.08
CA TRP A 126 3.04 5.26 21.17
C TRP A 126 4.17 5.43 22.18
N PRO A 127 3.87 5.47 23.49
CA PRO A 127 4.91 5.40 24.50
C PRO A 127 5.67 4.09 24.32
N ASP A 128 7.00 4.16 24.20
CA ASP A 128 7.86 3.05 23.81
C ASP A 128 7.53 1.72 24.52
N GLU A 129 6.84 0.81 23.82
CA GLU A 129 6.95 -0.64 24.04
C GLU A 129 7.93 -1.22 23.01
N SER A 130 9.18 -0.77 23.04
CA SER A 130 10.27 -1.45 22.37
C SER A 130 11.49 -1.46 23.29
N PRO A 131 11.99 -2.63 23.71
CA PRO A 131 13.21 -2.70 24.50
C PRO A 131 14.35 -2.11 23.67
N ALA A 132 15.12 -1.25 24.32
CA ALA A 132 16.25 -0.53 23.77
C ALA A 132 17.07 -1.37 22.79
N LEU A 133 17.20 -0.90 21.55
CA LEU A 133 18.40 -1.17 20.76
C LEU A 133 19.53 -0.33 21.36
N SER A 134 20.05 -0.79 22.49
CA SER A 134 21.36 -0.41 22.98
C SER A 134 22.40 -1.20 22.18
N ARG A 135 23.04 -0.55 21.22
CA ARG A 135 24.47 -0.56 20.85
C ARG A 135 24.69 -0.24 19.39
#